data_AF-A0AAV0D1B2-F1
#
_entry.id   AF-A0AAV0D1B2-F1
#
_cell.length_a   1.000
_cell.length_b   1.000
_cell.length_c   1.000
_cell.angle_alpha   90.00
_cell.angle_beta   90.00
_cell.angle_gamma   90.00
#
_symmetry.space_group_name_H-M   'P 1'
#
loop_
_entity.id
_entity.type
_entity.pdbx_description
1 polymer ?
#
loop_
_entity_poly.entity_id
_entity_poly.type
_entity_poly.pdbx_seq_one_letter_code
_entity_poly.pdbx_strand_id
1 'polypeptide(L)'
;MPPQSRGGQRMELVFIDSQGDKIHGLIKRPLLRMFRSKIVENEVYAIRGFLVMDNYYTYKATNHAYLIEFYSKTIIKDINPEIVPNSVFDFQPFEVLQTLRVVDDKQLIDVIGKVVGKCTAQNLIINGRGERL
;
A
#
# COMPACT_ATOMS: atom_id res chain seq x y z
N MET A 1 21.69 3.18 10.05
CA MET A 1 20.27 2.88 10.30
C MET A 1 19.43 4.03 9.76
N PRO A 2 18.39 3.79 8.95
CA PRO A 2 17.45 4.86 8.64
C PRO A 2 16.66 5.21 9.91
N PRO A 3 16.30 6.48 10.11
CA PRO A 3 15.53 6.89 11.27
C PRO A 3 14.14 6.23 11.22
N GLN A 4 13.81 5.47 12.26
CA GLN A 4 12.44 5.05 12.52
C GLN A 4 11.63 6.31 12.84
N SER A 5 10.80 6.75 11.91
CA SER A 5 9.93 7.90 12.11
C SER A 5 8.89 7.57 13.17
N ARG A 6 9.01 8.20 14.35
CA ARG A 6 7.95 8.31 15.35
C ARG A 6 6.65 8.74 14.66
N GLY A 7 5.55 8.02 14.93
CA GLY A 7 4.27 8.11 14.22
C GLY A 7 3.74 9.53 14.00
N GLY A 8 4.09 10.12 12.87
CA GLY A 8 3.41 11.26 12.28
C GLY A 8 2.51 10.73 11.19
N GLN A 9 1.20 10.67 11.45
CA GLN A 9 0.22 10.07 10.55
C GLN A 9 0.40 10.62 9.12
N ARG A 10 0.91 9.76 8.22
CA ARG A 10 1.00 9.96 6.77
C ARG A 10 0.09 8.90 6.14
N MET A 11 -0.37 9.16 4.92
CA MET A 11 -1.18 8.19 4.18
C MET A 11 -0.30 7.60 3.09
N GLU A 12 -0.18 6.28 3.10
CA GLU A 12 0.49 5.50 2.07
C GLU A 12 -0.59 4.80 1.25
N LEU A 13 -0.39 4.78 -0.06
CA LEU A 13 -1.36 4.33 -1.06
C LEU A 13 -0.64 3.43 -2.06
N VAL A 14 -1.37 2.49 -2.66
CA VAL A 14 -0.90 1.77 -3.84
C VAL A 14 -1.84 2.12 -4.99
N PHE A 15 -1.31 2.76 -6.02
CA PHE A 15 -2.04 3.03 -7.26
C PHE A 15 -1.76 1.92 -8.25
N ILE A 16 -2.78 1.57 -9.03
CA ILE A 16 -2.71 0.56 -10.08
C ILE A 16 -3.23 1.22 -11.36
N ASP A 17 -2.49 1.08 -12.45
CA ASP A 17 -2.91 1.63 -13.74
C ASP A 17 -3.64 0.59 -14.61
N SER A 18 -4.03 1.00 -15.81
CA SER A 18 -4.74 0.13 -16.76
C SER A 18 -3.95 -1.10 -17.23
N GLN A 19 -2.63 -1.11 -17.06
CA GLN A 19 -1.76 -2.23 -17.43
C GLN A 19 -1.49 -3.16 -16.23
N GLY A 20 -1.99 -2.80 -15.04
CA GLY A 20 -1.76 -3.54 -13.80
C GLY A 20 -0.47 -3.14 -13.09
N ASP A 21 0.23 -2.11 -13.56
CA ASP A 21 1.45 -1.63 -12.91
C ASP A 21 1.09 -0.93 -11.59
N LYS A 22 1.74 -1.39 -10.52
CA LYS A 22 1.52 -0.87 -9.17
C LYS A 22 2.59 0.16 -8.81
N ILE A 23 2.20 1.32 -8.29
CA ILE A 23 3.13 2.35 -7.79
C ILE A 23 2.72 2.83 -6.39
N HIS A 24 3.72 2.96 -5.51
CA HIS A 24 3.52 3.52 -4.17
C HIS A 24 3.25 5.03 -4.24
N GLY A 25 2.18 5.48 -3.61
CA GLY A 25 1.87 6.89 -3.36
C GLY A 25 2.01 7.31 -1.89
N LEU A 26 2.54 8.50 -1.67
CA LEU A 26 2.76 9.06 -0.34
C LEU A 26 2.09 10.44 -0.18
N ILE A 27 1.29 10.58 0.88
CA ILE A 27 0.71 11.86 1.31
C ILE A 27 1.21 12.18 2.72
N LYS A 28 2.07 13.21 2.82
CA LYS A 28 2.62 13.67 4.09
C LYS A 28 1.53 14.29 4.97
N ARG A 29 1.73 14.18 6.30
CA ARG A 29 0.80 14.67 7.34
C ARG A 29 0.16 16.04 7.06
N PRO A 30 0.90 17.10 6.66
CA PRO A 30 0.30 18.42 6.43
C PRO A 30 -0.78 18.44 5.35
N LEU A 31 -0.72 17.50 4.40
CA LEU A 31 -1.62 17.42 3.25
C LEU A 31 -2.79 16.47 3.47
N LEU A 32 -2.81 15.70 4.56
CA LEU A 32 -3.89 14.75 4.83
C LEU A 32 -5.26 15.42 4.85
N ARG A 33 -5.38 16.62 5.43
CA ARG A 33 -6.65 17.36 5.46
C ARG A 33 -7.19 17.67 4.06
N MET A 34 -6.31 17.77 3.05
CA MET A 34 -6.69 18.09 1.68
C MET A 34 -7.13 16.87 0.87
N PHE A 35 -6.59 15.69 1.17
CA PHE A 35 -6.71 14.51 0.31
C PHE A 35 -7.39 13.32 0.96
N ARG A 36 -7.39 13.20 2.30
CA ARG A 36 -7.88 12.01 3.01
C ARG A 36 -9.34 11.67 2.70
N SER A 37 -10.20 12.67 2.50
CA SER A 37 -11.61 12.45 2.18
C SER A 37 -11.89 12.36 0.67
N LYS A 38 -10.88 12.55 -0.18
CA LYS A 38 -11.01 12.55 -1.64
C LYS A 38 -10.56 11.25 -2.27
N ILE A 39 -9.79 10.44 -1.54
CA ILE A 39 -9.26 9.17 -2.00
C ILE A 39 -9.99 8.08 -1.22
N VAL A 40 -10.70 7.25 -1.96
CA VAL A 40 -11.47 6.10 -1.49
C VAL A 40 -10.85 4.88 -2.16
N GLU A 41 -10.67 3.80 -1.39
CA GLU A 41 -10.14 2.55 -1.93
C GLU A 41 -11.06 2.00 -3.02
N ASN A 42 -10.47 1.35 -4.03
CA ASN A 42 -11.16 0.75 -5.19
C ASN A 42 -11.86 1.75 -6.15
N GLU A 43 -11.62 3.05 -6.00
CA GLU A 43 -12.06 4.07 -6.96
C GLU A 43 -10.95 4.45 -7.94
N VAL A 44 -11.33 4.97 -9.11
CA VAL A 44 -10.40 5.30 -10.20
C VAL A 44 -10.24 6.81 -10.35
N TYR A 45 -8.98 7.25 -10.43
CA TYR A 45 -8.62 8.67 -10.41
C TYR A 45 -7.66 9.04 -11.54
N ALA A 46 -7.90 10.20 -12.15
CA ALA A 46 -6.88 10.93 -12.89
C ALA A 46 -6.10 11.83 -11.92
N ILE A 47 -4.79 11.60 -11.80
CA ILE A 47 -3.91 12.32 -10.90
C ILE A 47 -2.84 13.04 -11.72
N ARG A 48 -2.62 14.33 -11.45
CA ARG A 48 -1.55 15.10 -12.11
C ARG A 48 -0.86 16.08 -11.18
N GLY A 49 0.36 16.45 -11.53
CA GLY A 49 1.17 17.39 -10.76
C GLY A 49 1.58 16.77 -9.42
N PHE A 50 2.34 15.68 -9.47
CA PHE A 50 2.95 15.03 -8.30
C PHE A 50 4.47 15.01 -8.45
N LEU A 51 5.18 14.74 -7.36
CA LEU A 51 6.62 14.53 -7.38
C LEU A 51 6.92 13.05 -7.59
N VAL A 52 8.00 12.75 -8.31
CA VAL A 52 8.52 11.39 -8.47
C VAL A 52 9.81 11.27 -7.67
N MET A 53 9.90 10.27 -6.82
CA MET A 53 11.04 10.02 -5.93
C MET A 53 11.51 8.58 -6.09
N ASP A 54 12.77 8.30 -5.78
CA ASP A 54 13.25 6.92 -5.67
C ASP A 54 12.46 6.17 -4.59
N ASN A 55 12.12 4.91 -4.86
CA ASN A 55 11.49 4.04 -3.88
C ASN A 55 12.54 3.56 -2.85
N TYR A 56 12.80 4.42 -1.86
CA TYR A 56 13.81 4.23 -0.81
C TYR A 56 13.38 3.30 0.34
N TYR A 57 12.19 2.70 0.26
CA TYR A 57 11.67 1.85 1.33
C TYR A 57 12.39 0.49 1.35
N THR A 58 12.78 0.04 2.57
CA THR A 58 13.32 -1.30 2.79
C THR A 58 12.26 -2.38 2.53
N TYR A 59 11.02 -2.13 2.96
CA TYR A 59 9.86 -2.99 2.72
C TYR A 59 8.95 -2.27 1.73
N LYS A 60 8.76 -2.86 0.55
CA LYS A 60 8.13 -2.20 -0.58
C LYS A 60 6.74 -2.77 -0.81
N ALA A 61 5.75 -1.87 -0.85
CA ALA A 61 4.40 -2.23 -1.25
C ALA A 61 4.28 -2.56 -2.75
N THR A 62 5.24 -2.11 -3.57
CA THR A 62 5.29 -2.31 -5.01
C THR A 62 6.74 -2.47 -5.47
N ASN A 63 6.97 -3.22 -6.55
CA ASN A 63 8.31 -3.41 -7.13
C ASN A 63 8.78 -2.25 -8.01
N HIS A 64 7.94 -1.22 -8.18
CA HIS A 64 8.28 -0.05 -8.96
C HIS A 64 9.49 0.69 -8.34
N ALA A 65 10.44 1.09 -9.19
CA ALA A 65 11.68 1.74 -8.78
C ALA A 65 11.46 3.12 -8.15
N TYR A 66 10.32 3.73 -8.46
CA TYR A 66 9.92 5.05 -7.99
C TYR A 66 8.62 5.01 -7.19
N LEU A 67 8.39 6.06 -6.40
CA LEU A 67 7.11 6.36 -5.76
C LEU A 67 6.64 7.76 -6.14
N ILE A 68 5.34 8.02 -6.00
CA ILE A 68 4.77 9.35 -6.18
C ILE A 68 4.53 10.03 -4.83
N GLU A 69 4.93 11.29 -4.70
CA GLU A 69 4.65 12.11 -3.52
C GLU A 69 3.70 13.25 -3.87
N PHE A 70 2.63 13.37 -3.10
CA PHE A 70 1.64 14.43 -3.26
C PHE A 70 2.18 15.72 -2.64
N TYR A 71 1.94 16.83 -3.32
CA TYR A 71 2.20 18.17 -2.80
C TYR A 71 0.96 19.06 -2.95
N SER A 72 1.06 20.31 -2.49
CA SER A 72 -0.10 21.22 -2.41
C SER A 72 -0.79 21.50 -3.75
N LYS A 73 -0.12 21.32 -4.90
CA LYS A 73 -0.71 21.52 -6.23
C LYS A 73 -1.06 20.20 -6.95
N THR A 74 -0.96 19.07 -6.27
CA THR A 74 -1.44 17.80 -6.83
C THR A 74 -2.95 17.85 -7.02
N ILE A 75 -3.39 17.52 -8.23
CA ILE A 75 -4.80 17.53 -8.63
C ILE A 75 -5.26 16.09 -8.78
N ILE A 76 -6.40 15.78 -8.18
CA ILE A 76 -7.11 14.50 -8.31
C ILE A 76 -8.47 14.78 -8.91
N LYS A 77 -8.91 13.95 -9.85
CA LYS A 77 -10.26 13.97 -10.41
C LYS A 77 -10.76 12.53 -10.57
N ASP A 78 -11.97 12.27 -10.12
CA ASP A 78 -12.65 10.98 -10.29
C ASP A 78 -12.91 10.73 -11.78
N ILE A 79 -12.70 9.49 -12.23
CA ILE A 79 -12.94 9.07 -13.61
C ILE A 79 -13.69 7.74 -13.67
N ASN A 80 -14.14 7.33 -14.87
CA ASN A 80 -14.91 6.10 -15.05
C ASN A 80 -14.09 4.87 -14.61
N PRO A 81 -14.62 4.00 -13.73
CA PRO A 81 -13.93 2.80 -13.26
C PRO A 81 -13.68 1.74 -14.33
N GLU A 82 -14.41 1.75 -15.46
CA GLU A 82 -14.26 0.78 -16.55
C GLU A 82 -12.88 0.79 -17.25
N ILE A 83 -12.00 1.73 -16.88
CA ILE A 83 -10.67 1.91 -17.48
C ILE A 83 -9.62 0.99 -16.83
N VAL A 84 -9.84 0.50 -15.60
CA VAL A 84 -8.85 -0.31 -14.87
C VAL A 84 -9.27 -1.78 -14.83
N PRO A 85 -8.38 -2.74 -15.14
CA PRO A 85 -8.70 -4.16 -15.10
C PRO A 85 -9.21 -4.61 -13.73
N ASN A 86 -10.16 -5.55 -13.73
CA ASN A 86 -10.65 -6.21 -12.51
C ASN A 86 -9.59 -7.07 -11.78
N SER A 87 -8.47 -7.40 -12.44
CA SER A 87 -7.41 -8.24 -11.89
C SER A 87 -6.29 -7.41 -11.27
N VAL A 88 -6.58 -6.81 -10.11
CA VAL A 88 -5.64 -5.97 -9.35
C VAL A 88 -4.72 -6.76 -8.41
N PHE A 89 -4.94 -8.07 -8.27
CA PHE A 89 -4.22 -8.95 -7.36
C PHE A 89 -3.29 -9.91 -8.11
N ASP A 90 -2.10 -10.13 -7.54
CA ASP A 90 -1.13 -11.12 -8.01
C ASP A 90 -1.02 -12.26 -7.00
N PHE A 91 -2.06 -13.11 -6.97
CA PHE A 91 -2.18 -14.16 -5.95
C PHE A 91 -1.09 -15.22 -6.10
N GLN A 92 -0.35 -15.45 -5.02
CA GLN A 92 0.63 -16.51 -4.95
C GLN A 92 -0.01 -17.84 -4.51
N PRO A 93 0.22 -18.97 -5.22
CA PRO A 93 -0.23 -20.27 -4.77
C PRO A 93 0.37 -20.64 -3.41
N PHE A 94 -0.40 -21.32 -2.57
CA PHE A 94 0.04 -21.70 -1.22
C PHE A 94 1.29 -22.59 -1.25
N GLU A 95 1.45 -23.43 -2.28
CA GLU A 95 2.59 -24.30 -2.47
C GLU A 95 3.90 -23.50 -2.60
N VAL A 96 3.84 -22.34 -3.28
CA VAL A 96 4.98 -21.43 -3.44
C VAL A 96 5.35 -20.80 -2.10
N LEU A 97 4.34 -20.36 -1.32
CA LEU A 97 4.55 -19.75 -0.01
C LEU A 97 5.18 -20.71 1.01
N GLN A 98 4.90 -22.02 0.90
CA GLN A 98 5.52 -23.03 1.76
C GLN A 98 7.00 -23.23 1.47
N THR A 99 7.44 -22.93 0.24
CA THR A 99 8.84 -22.96 -0.15
C THR A 99 9.51 -21.62 0.16
N LEU A 100 9.91 -21.42 1.43
CA LEU A 100 10.56 -20.22 2.01
C LEU A 100 11.75 -19.63 1.21
N ARG A 101 12.21 -20.28 0.15
CA ARG A 101 13.34 -19.86 -0.69
C ARG A 101 12.94 -18.92 -1.83
N VAL A 102 11.65 -18.75 -2.12
CA VAL A 102 11.18 -18.02 -3.31
C VAL A 102 10.59 -16.63 -2.97
N VAL A 103 10.21 -16.40 -1.72
CA VAL A 103 9.55 -15.16 -1.31
C VAL A 103 10.57 -14.15 -0.79
N ASP A 104 10.69 -13.01 -1.48
CA ASP A 104 11.45 -11.85 -0.98
C ASP A 104 10.71 -11.27 0.24
N ASP A 105 11.35 -11.34 1.41
CA ASP A 105 10.78 -10.89 2.68
C ASP A 105 10.59 -9.36 2.77
N LYS A 106 11.05 -8.64 1.74
CA LYS A 106 10.89 -7.20 1.58
C LYS A 106 9.70 -6.81 0.71
N GLN A 107 9.02 -7.76 0.09
CA GLN A 107 7.89 -7.50 -0.82
C GLN A 107 6.57 -7.95 -0.20
N LEU A 108 5.50 -7.22 -0.51
CA LEU A 108 4.15 -7.66 -0.20
C LEU A 108 3.70 -8.75 -1.17
N ILE A 109 2.94 -9.71 -0.64
CA ILE A 109 2.33 -10.80 -1.41
C ILE A 109 0.81 -10.68 -1.32
N ASP A 110 0.11 -10.97 -2.42
CA ASP A 110 -1.33 -11.12 -2.43
C ASP A 110 -1.67 -12.59 -2.16
N VAL A 111 -2.60 -12.84 -1.22
CA VAL A 111 -3.06 -14.18 -0.87
C VAL A 111 -4.58 -14.26 -0.90
N ILE A 112 -5.10 -15.36 -1.44
CA ILE A 112 -6.52 -15.68 -1.44
C ILE A 112 -6.72 -17.11 -0.94
N GLY A 113 -7.71 -17.31 -0.08
CA GLY A 113 -7.97 -18.62 0.50
C GLY A 113 -9.33 -18.70 1.18
N LYS A 114 -9.76 -19.93 1.44
CA LYS A 114 -11.00 -20.19 2.17
C LYS A 114 -10.78 -20.00 3.66
N VAL A 115 -11.59 -19.15 4.29
CA VAL A 115 -11.63 -19.04 5.75
C VAL A 115 -12.27 -20.30 6.33
N VAL A 116 -11.52 -21.05 7.14
CA VAL A 116 -11.97 -22.33 7.74
C VAL A 116 -12.18 -22.27 9.25
N GLY A 117 -11.78 -21.17 9.90
CA GLY A 117 -11.93 -20.96 11.33
C GLY A 117 -11.44 -19.58 11.73
N LYS A 118 -11.81 -19.15 12.94
CA LYS A 118 -11.38 -17.90 13.56
C LYS A 118 -11.07 -18.17 15.02
N CYS A 119 -9.94 -17.66 15.52
CA CYS A 119 -9.61 -17.66 16.94
C CYS A 119 -9.89 -16.29 17.57
N THR A 120 -10.01 -16.26 18.90
CA THR A 120 -10.10 -14.99 19.64
C THR A 120 -8.80 -14.22 19.49
N ALA A 121 -8.90 -12.89 19.38
CA ALA A 121 -7.78 -11.97 19.41
C ALA A 121 -6.85 -12.30 20.59
N GLN A 122 -5.56 -12.47 20.31
CA GLN A 122 -4.55 -12.70 21.33
C GLN A 122 -4.00 -11.37 21.81
N ASN A 123 -3.85 -11.21 23.12
CA ASN A 123 -3.14 -10.06 23.70
C ASN A 123 -1.65 -10.37 23.65
N LEU A 124 -0.87 -9.50 23.00
CA LEU A 124 0.59 -9.55 23.01
C LEU A 124 1.14 -8.46 23.91
N ILE A 125 2.24 -8.75 24.60
CA ILE A 125 3.02 -7.73 25.30
C ILE A 125 4.17 -7.34 24.38
N ILE A 126 4.07 -6.15 23.75
CA ILE A 126 5.12 -5.61 22.90
C ILE A 126 5.76 -4.45 23.65
N ASN A 127 7.07 -4.54 23.92
CA ASN A 127 7.82 -3.53 24.67
C ASN A 127 7.16 -3.14 26.02
N GLY A 128 6.59 -4.12 26.73
CA GLY A 128 5.95 -3.93 28.03
C GLY A 128 4.54 -3.33 27.99
N ARG A 129 3.94 -3.15 26.80
CA ARG A 129 2.56 -2.68 26.64
C ARG A 129 1.69 -3.78 26.05
N GLY A 130 0.49 -3.95 26.59
CA GLY A 130 -0.51 -4.86 26.03
C GLY A 130 -1.07 -4.27 24.74
N GLU A 131 -0.84 -4.98 23.64
CA GLU A 131 -1.38 -4.69 22.32
C GLU A 131 -2.35 -5.83 21.94
N ARG A 132 -3.47 -5.49 21.30
CA ARG A 132 -4.45 -6.47 20.85
C ARG A 132 -4.27 -6.68 19.34
N LEU A 133 -4.00 -7.92 18.94
CA LEU A 133 -4.04 -8.34 17.53
C LEU A 133 -5.48 -8.49 17.03
#